data_AF-A0A4V6A0W7-F1
#
_entry.id   AF-A0A4V6A0W7-F1
#
_cell.length_a   1.000
_cell.length_b   1.000
_cell.length_c   1.000
_cell.angle_alpha   90.00
_cell.angle_beta   90.00
_cell.angle_gamma   90.00
#
_symmetry.space_group_name_H-M   'P 1'
#
loop_
_entity.id
_entity.type
_entity.pdbx_description
1 polymer ?
#
loop_
_entity_poly.entity_id
_entity_poly.type
_entity_poly.pdbx_seq_one_letter_code
_entity_poly.pdbx_strand_id
1 'polypeptide(L)'
;MSTISILTKRCRTLLHVQTIPTLFQASYETAKLVESPLKEEQQAGRKSLYDTWLHYFPNTLSYLPEAPKMPVPGGGSDHAAFLTFLSVPVVDITFLNASLFDYPLYHTLYETPFLNEHIFDNNNMSVHRAVGEYWAQMARKFADAEILPLNVTTFSKSIWFDCVQKLKIDINKIKDKISESKDAVQQLTNLIKDAQRFVSKSLEFEKTIASVQPSQKASINNRLMAVDRCFVNPRGIPGQPESRHVLYSISVKDSYAPSVLAAIYNELNSLIEETSPDQRQKIGRQLAYQISILQYCIKCAVNTISDRI
;
A
#
# COMPACT_ATOMS: atom_id res chain seq x y z
N MET A 1 -0.22 12.44 10.07
CA MET A 1 -1.23 12.92 9.10
C MET A 1 -1.41 11.80 8.09
N SER A 2 -2.60 11.22 8.02
CA SER A 2 -2.99 10.19 7.05
C SER A 2 -4.13 10.77 6.22
N THR A 3 -4.15 10.52 4.91
CA THR A 3 -5.15 11.11 4.02
C THR A 3 -6.16 10.05 3.60
N ILE A 4 -7.44 10.36 3.69
CA ILE A 4 -8.51 9.48 3.22
C ILE A 4 -9.10 10.11 1.95
N SER A 5 -9.02 9.40 0.84
CA SER A 5 -9.63 9.75 -0.44
C SER A 5 -10.90 8.93 -0.63
N ILE A 6 -11.95 9.58 -1.14
CA ILE A 6 -13.20 8.92 -1.50
C ILE A 6 -13.41 9.14 -2.99
N LEU A 7 -13.44 8.05 -3.75
CA LEU A 7 -13.93 8.06 -5.13
C LEU A 7 -15.13 7.12 -5.23
N THR A 8 -16.29 7.66 -5.61
CA THR A 8 -17.51 6.88 -5.81
C THR A 8 -17.71 6.56 -7.28
N LYS A 9 -17.26 5.38 -7.72
CA LYS A 9 -17.66 4.75 -8.99
C LYS A 9 -18.51 3.54 -8.66
N ARG A 10 -19.81 3.48 -9.02
CA ARG A 10 -20.71 2.45 -8.46
C ARG A 10 -21.65 1.80 -9.46
N CYS A 11 -21.74 0.47 -9.39
CA CYS A 11 -22.89 -0.35 -9.78
C CYS A 11 -22.75 -1.69 -9.00
N ARG A 12 -23.70 -2.15 -8.19
CA ARG A 12 -23.68 -3.38 -7.32
C ARG A 12 -22.36 -3.85 -6.66
N THR A 13 -22.00 -3.63 -5.40
CA THR A 13 -21.93 -2.51 -4.45
C THR A 13 -21.08 -3.06 -3.28
N LEU A 14 -19.88 -3.56 -3.59
CA LEU A 14 -18.96 -4.18 -2.65
C LEU A 14 -17.87 -3.20 -2.25
N LEU A 15 -17.53 -3.14 -0.96
CA LEU A 15 -16.42 -2.34 -0.47
C LEU A 15 -15.12 -2.79 -1.17
N HIS A 16 -14.41 -1.84 -1.75
CA HIS A 16 -13.07 -2.01 -2.30
C HIS A 16 -12.19 -0.90 -1.77
N VAL A 17 -11.13 -1.29 -1.05
CA VAL A 17 -10.19 -0.33 -0.46
C VAL A 17 -8.82 -0.54 -1.10
N GLN A 18 -8.27 0.54 -1.64
CA GLN A 18 -6.87 0.58 -2.06
C GLN A 18 -6.06 1.33 -1.01
N THR A 19 -4.97 0.73 -0.54
CA THR A 19 -4.13 1.33 0.51
C THR A 19 -2.77 0.64 0.53
N ILE A 20 -1.92 1.04 1.48
CA ILE A 20 -0.61 0.42 1.71
C ILE A 20 -0.60 -0.42 2.99
N PRO A 21 0.35 -1.36 3.14
CA PRO A 21 0.36 -2.34 4.24
C PRO A 21 0.33 -1.75 5.65
N THR A 22 0.87 -0.54 5.85
CA THR A 22 0.80 0.19 7.13
C THR A 22 -0.64 0.38 7.62
N LEU A 23 -1.61 0.48 6.71
CA LEU A 23 -3.02 0.76 7.00
C LEU A 23 -3.94 -0.46 6.88
N PHE A 24 -3.43 -1.63 6.47
CA PHE A 24 -4.27 -2.80 6.24
C PHE A 24 -5.17 -3.14 7.43
N GLN A 25 -4.59 -3.22 8.63
CA GLN A 25 -5.33 -3.54 9.84
C GLN A 25 -6.38 -2.50 10.19
N ALA A 26 -6.03 -1.20 10.12
CA ALA A 26 -7.00 -0.14 10.35
C ALA A 26 -8.17 -0.22 9.37
N SER A 27 -7.90 -0.53 8.10
CA SER A 27 -8.90 -0.64 7.04
C SER A 27 -9.89 -1.77 7.24
N TYR A 28 -9.43 -3.00 7.49
CA TYR A 28 -10.35 -4.13 7.63
C TYR A 28 -11.01 -4.19 9.02
N GLU A 29 -10.34 -3.75 10.09
CA GLU A 29 -10.96 -3.64 11.42
C GLU A 29 -12.08 -2.59 11.43
N THR A 30 -11.93 -1.50 10.67
CA THR A 30 -13.01 -0.51 10.53
C THR A 30 -14.19 -1.09 9.76
N ALA A 31 -13.95 -1.95 8.77
CA ALA A 31 -15.01 -2.57 7.98
C ALA A 31 -15.87 -3.56 8.78
N LYS A 32 -15.31 -4.14 9.86
CA LYS A 32 -16.06 -5.00 10.80
C LYS A 32 -17.11 -4.24 11.60
N LEU A 33 -16.95 -2.92 11.74
CA LEU A 33 -17.85 -2.07 12.54
C LEU A 33 -19.07 -1.57 11.78
N VAL A 34 -19.10 -1.76 10.46
CA VAL A 34 -20.15 -1.23 9.58
C VAL A 34 -20.97 -2.39 9.03
N GLU A 35 -22.29 -2.32 9.20
CA GLU A 35 -23.22 -3.32 8.69
C GLU A 35 -23.18 -3.38 7.15
N SER A 36 -23.32 -4.58 6.59
CA SER A 36 -23.46 -4.76 5.15
C SER A 36 -24.73 -4.05 4.66
N PRO A 37 -24.67 -3.16 3.66
CA PRO A 37 -25.86 -2.46 3.15
C PRO A 37 -26.74 -3.32 2.23
N LEU A 38 -26.32 -4.57 1.96
CA LEU A 38 -26.97 -5.47 0.99
C LEU A 38 -27.72 -6.58 1.72
N LYS A 39 -29.04 -6.65 1.51
CA LYS A 39 -29.92 -7.61 2.21
C LYS A 39 -29.60 -9.05 1.85
N GLU A 40 -29.23 -9.30 0.59
CA GLU A 40 -28.85 -10.64 0.11
C GLU A 40 -27.60 -11.14 0.83
N GLU A 41 -26.64 -10.25 1.07
CA GLU A 41 -25.41 -10.55 1.80
C GLU A 41 -25.70 -10.84 3.27
N GLN A 42 -26.57 -10.03 3.89
CA GLN A 42 -27.03 -10.25 5.27
C GLN A 42 -27.74 -11.61 5.41
N GLN A 43 -28.64 -11.96 4.48
CA GLN A 43 -29.34 -13.25 4.45
C GLN A 43 -28.38 -14.42 4.25
N ALA A 44 -27.30 -14.22 3.50
CA ALA A 44 -26.23 -15.19 3.33
C ALA A 44 -25.24 -15.23 4.52
N GLY A 45 -25.54 -14.54 5.63
CA GLY A 45 -24.75 -14.55 6.86
C GLY A 45 -23.57 -13.56 6.88
N ARG A 46 -23.38 -12.75 5.83
CA ARG A 46 -22.33 -11.72 5.74
C ARG A 46 -22.86 -10.38 6.24
N LYS A 47 -22.72 -10.16 7.55
CA LYS A 47 -23.41 -9.08 8.29
C LYS A 47 -22.68 -7.74 8.24
N SER A 48 -21.37 -7.74 7.99
CA SER A 48 -20.55 -6.53 7.94
C SER A 48 -19.98 -6.24 6.55
N LEU A 49 -19.50 -5.01 6.33
CA LEU A 49 -18.69 -4.70 5.15
C LEU A 49 -17.46 -5.59 5.06
N TYR A 50 -16.86 -5.95 6.20
CA TYR A 50 -15.73 -6.88 6.24
C TYR A 50 -16.11 -8.28 5.70
N ASP A 51 -17.25 -8.84 6.11
CA ASP A 51 -17.64 -10.20 5.71
C ASP A 51 -17.86 -10.30 4.19
N THR A 52 -18.49 -9.27 3.60
CA THR A 52 -18.70 -9.19 2.15
C THR A 52 -17.39 -8.94 1.42
N TRP A 53 -16.58 -7.99 1.91
CA TRP A 53 -15.29 -7.67 1.32
C TRP A 53 -14.34 -8.87 1.30
N LEU A 54 -14.19 -9.58 2.43
CA LEU A 54 -13.34 -10.77 2.52
C LEU A 54 -13.81 -11.90 1.61
N HIS A 55 -15.13 -12.08 1.48
CA HIS A 55 -15.71 -13.12 0.64
C HIS A 55 -15.40 -12.92 -0.85
N TYR A 56 -15.59 -11.69 -1.35
CA TYR A 56 -15.41 -11.39 -2.78
C TYR A 56 -13.98 -11.04 -3.17
N PHE A 57 -13.21 -10.50 -2.23
CA PHE A 57 -11.83 -10.08 -2.47
C PHE A 57 -10.89 -10.74 -1.45
N PRO A 58 -10.73 -12.07 -1.47
CA PRO A 58 -9.78 -12.75 -0.60
C PRO A 58 -8.34 -12.37 -0.98
N ASN A 59 -7.46 -12.34 0.02
CA ASN A 59 -6.04 -12.06 -0.15
C ASN A 59 -5.22 -13.37 -0.07
N THR A 60 -3.94 -13.31 -0.46
CA THR A 60 -3.01 -14.46 -0.41
C THR A 60 -1.78 -14.22 0.46
N LEU A 61 -1.81 -13.19 1.32
CA LEU A 61 -0.74 -12.79 2.21
C LEU A 61 -0.68 -13.76 3.39
N SER A 62 0.34 -14.61 3.42
CA SER A 62 0.53 -15.59 4.49
C SER A 62 0.73 -14.96 5.87
N TYR A 63 1.17 -13.71 5.91
CA TYR A 63 1.44 -12.98 7.15
C TYR A 63 0.24 -12.17 7.68
N LEU A 64 -0.87 -12.12 6.93
CA LEU A 64 -2.10 -11.41 7.30
C LEU A 64 -3.32 -12.09 6.63
N PRO A 65 -3.58 -13.38 6.93
CA PRO A 65 -4.59 -14.18 6.23
C PRO A 65 -6.03 -13.67 6.42
N GLU A 66 -6.31 -12.92 7.48
CA GLU A 66 -7.62 -12.36 7.77
C GLU A 66 -7.97 -11.11 6.94
N ALA A 67 -6.98 -10.48 6.29
CA ALA A 67 -7.23 -9.27 5.53
C ALA A 67 -8.03 -9.56 4.25
N PRO A 68 -8.93 -8.68 3.81
CA PRO A 68 -9.34 -8.66 2.42
C PRO A 68 -8.20 -8.15 1.53
N LYS A 69 -8.28 -8.39 0.22
CA LYS A 69 -7.32 -7.88 -0.75
C LYS A 69 -7.41 -6.35 -0.80
N MET A 70 -6.29 -5.70 -0.48
CA MET A 70 -6.10 -4.26 -0.53
C MET A 70 -4.95 -3.94 -1.49
N PRO A 71 -5.21 -3.67 -2.78
CA PRO A 71 -4.14 -3.31 -3.71
C PRO A 71 -3.59 -1.92 -3.39
N VAL A 72 -2.35 -1.66 -3.82
CA VAL A 72 -1.75 -0.32 -3.78
C VAL A 72 -2.61 0.63 -4.64
N PRO A 73 -2.91 1.85 -4.17
CA PRO A 73 -3.68 2.81 -4.94
C PRO A 73 -2.87 3.38 -6.12
N GLY A 74 -3.55 3.61 -7.25
CA GLY A 74 -2.97 4.16 -8.47
C GLY A 74 -2.96 5.69 -8.52
N GLY A 75 -2.93 6.27 -9.73
CA GLY A 75 -2.86 7.74 -9.91
C GLY A 75 -4.20 8.41 -10.22
N GLY A 76 -5.31 7.66 -10.21
CA GLY A 76 -6.62 8.13 -10.67
C GLY A 76 -7.35 9.11 -9.74
N SER A 77 -6.70 9.64 -8.70
CA SER A 77 -7.32 10.53 -7.71
C SER A 77 -6.29 11.42 -6.98
N ASP A 78 -6.78 12.30 -6.12
CA ASP A 78 -6.00 13.27 -5.35
C ASP A 78 -5.04 12.62 -4.34
N HIS A 79 -5.30 11.38 -3.90
CA HIS A 79 -4.41 10.66 -2.97
C HIS A 79 -3.01 10.42 -3.54
N ALA A 80 -2.84 10.44 -4.87
CA ALA A 80 -1.61 10.07 -5.54
C ALA A 80 -0.42 10.91 -5.07
N ALA A 81 -0.58 12.23 -4.91
CA ALA A 81 0.49 13.11 -4.43
C ALA A 81 0.82 12.84 -2.95
N PHE A 82 -0.18 12.56 -2.11
CA PHE A 82 0.06 12.21 -0.71
C PHE A 82 0.90 10.95 -0.57
N LEU A 83 0.57 9.90 -1.33
CA LEU A 83 1.33 8.66 -1.28
C LEU A 83 2.69 8.79 -1.96
N THR A 84 2.71 9.19 -3.24
CA THR A 84 3.91 9.05 -4.08
C THR A 84 4.92 10.18 -3.90
N PHE A 85 4.49 11.37 -3.47
CA PHE A 85 5.38 12.52 -3.26
C PHE A 85 5.68 12.75 -1.76
N LEU A 86 4.65 12.77 -0.90
CA LEU A 86 4.80 13.07 0.54
C LEU A 86 5.06 11.84 1.42
N SER A 87 4.89 10.62 0.91
CA SER A 87 4.91 9.38 1.68
C SER A 87 3.98 9.41 2.90
N VAL A 88 2.78 9.95 2.67
CA VAL A 88 1.67 9.91 3.60
C VAL A 88 0.83 8.68 3.26
N PRO A 89 0.63 7.73 4.19
CA PRO A 89 -0.26 6.60 3.98
C PRO A 89 -1.68 7.08 3.64
N VAL A 90 -2.28 6.46 2.63
CA VAL A 90 -3.62 6.81 2.14
C VAL A 90 -4.58 5.63 2.14
N VAL A 91 -5.85 5.90 2.35
CA VAL A 91 -6.95 4.96 2.11
C VAL A 91 -7.80 5.53 0.99
N ASP A 92 -7.90 4.81 -0.12
CA ASP A 92 -8.80 5.13 -1.23
C ASP A 92 -9.99 4.17 -1.19
N ILE A 93 -11.19 4.71 -1.04
CA ILE A 93 -12.41 3.95 -0.75
C ILE A 93 -13.34 4.04 -1.95
N THR A 94 -13.66 2.88 -2.53
CA THR A 94 -14.58 2.74 -3.67
C THR A 94 -15.58 1.63 -3.39
N PHE A 95 -16.76 1.69 -4.00
CA PHE A 95 -17.75 0.61 -3.94
C PHE A 95 -18.01 0.07 -5.34
N LEU A 96 -17.46 -1.09 -5.64
CA LEU A 96 -17.39 -1.61 -7.00
C LEU A 96 -18.47 -2.63 -7.30
N ASN A 97 -18.69 -2.82 -8.60
CA ASN A 97 -19.27 -4.06 -9.09
C ASN A 97 -18.21 -5.16 -9.07
N ALA A 98 -18.51 -6.32 -8.49
CA ALA A 98 -17.61 -7.47 -8.62
C ALA A 98 -17.37 -7.86 -10.09
N SER A 99 -18.33 -7.57 -10.98
CA SER A 99 -18.27 -7.92 -12.41
C SER A 99 -17.80 -6.79 -13.34
N LEU A 100 -17.64 -5.56 -12.85
CA LEU A 100 -17.28 -4.39 -13.68
C LEU A 100 -16.26 -3.51 -12.94
N PHE A 101 -15.11 -3.27 -13.58
CA PHE A 101 -14.06 -2.39 -13.05
C PHE A 101 -14.38 -0.90 -13.18
N ASP A 102 -15.29 -0.53 -14.09
CA ASP A 102 -15.83 0.82 -14.24
C ASP A 102 -17.33 0.78 -14.55
N TYR A 103 -18.04 1.90 -14.43
CA TYR A 103 -19.45 2.00 -14.79
C TYR A 103 -19.63 2.76 -16.11
N PRO A 104 -20.65 2.41 -16.93
CA PRO A 104 -20.78 2.91 -18.31
C PRO A 104 -20.97 4.42 -18.46
N LEU A 105 -21.28 5.14 -17.38
CA LEU A 105 -21.69 6.54 -17.43
C LEU A 105 -20.61 7.50 -16.92
N TYR A 106 -19.42 7.00 -16.61
CA TYR A 106 -18.29 7.80 -16.11
C TYR A 106 -17.93 8.96 -17.06
N HIS A 107 -17.82 10.17 -16.52
CA HIS A 107 -17.52 11.41 -17.25
C HIS A 107 -18.53 11.74 -18.37
N THR A 108 -19.79 11.39 -18.17
CA THR A 108 -20.87 11.71 -19.13
C THR A 108 -21.92 12.63 -18.50
N LEU A 109 -22.78 13.21 -19.34
CA LEU A 109 -23.94 14.00 -18.90
C LEU A 109 -24.98 13.17 -18.12
N TYR A 110 -24.86 11.84 -18.11
CA TYR A 110 -25.82 10.94 -17.47
C TYR A 110 -25.50 10.64 -16.00
N GLU A 111 -24.43 11.23 -15.47
CA GLU A 111 -24.10 11.22 -14.03
C GLU A 111 -25.04 12.16 -13.25
N THR A 112 -26.27 11.71 -13.08
CA THR A 112 -27.35 12.50 -12.48
C THR A 112 -27.73 11.93 -11.10
N PRO A 113 -28.39 12.73 -10.23
CA PRO A 113 -28.95 12.20 -8.97
C PRO A 113 -29.87 11.01 -9.19
N PHE A 114 -30.65 11.02 -10.28
CA PHE A 114 -31.53 9.92 -10.67
C PHE A 114 -30.79 8.57 -10.77
N LEU A 115 -29.60 8.56 -11.36
CA LEU A 115 -28.76 7.36 -11.49
C LEU A 115 -28.45 6.75 -10.11
N ASN A 116 -28.07 7.57 -9.14
CA ASN A 116 -27.76 7.09 -7.80
C ASN A 116 -29.02 6.62 -7.06
N GLU A 117 -30.08 7.42 -7.08
CA GLU A 117 -31.30 7.17 -6.32
C GLU A 117 -32.15 6.02 -6.86
N HIS A 118 -32.14 5.78 -8.18
CA HIS A 118 -33.08 4.85 -8.82
C HIS A 118 -32.40 3.62 -9.42
N ILE A 119 -31.09 3.68 -9.72
CA ILE A 119 -30.38 2.59 -10.38
C ILE A 119 -29.32 1.96 -9.47
N PHE A 120 -28.43 2.76 -8.86
CA PHE A 120 -27.29 2.22 -8.11
C PHE A 120 -27.57 1.92 -6.63
N ASP A 121 -28.26 2.82 -5.94
CA ASP A 121 -28.49 2.74 -4.49
C ASP A 121 -29.97 2.99 -4.16
N ASN A 122 -30.82 2.26 -4.89
CA ASN A 122 -32.28 2.36 -4.82
C ASN A 122 -32.90 1.79 -3.53
N ASN A 123 -32.08 1.31 -2.59
CA ASN A 123 -32.50 0.92 -1.25
C ASN A 123 -32.24 2.08 -0.27
N ASN A 124 -32.87 3.23 -0.55
CA ASN A 124 -32.84 4.41 0.32
C ASN A 124 -31.42 4.88 0.67
N MET A 125 -30.52 4.89 -0.32
CA MET A 125 -29.12 5.28 -0.19
C MET A 125 -28.32 4.47 0.85
N SER A 126 -28.67 3.19 1.07
CA SER A 126 -28.05 2.36 2.11
C SER A 126 -26.55 2.14 1.88
N VAL A 127 -26.10 2.06 0.62
CA VAL A 127 -24.69 1.90 0.29
C VAL A 127 -23.93 3.18 0.56
N HIS A 128 -24.44 4.35 0.15
CA HIS A 128 -23.85 5.65 0.46
C HIS A 128 -23.77 5.89 1.97
N ARG A 129 -24.80 5.52 2.71
CA ARG A 129 -24.77 5.55 4.18
C ARG A 129 -23.63 4.69 4.73
N ALA A 130 -23.50 3.43 4.29
CA ALA A 130 -22.44 2.55 4.76
C ALA A 130 -21.02 3.08 4.44
N VAL A 131 -20.86 3.76 3.29
CA VAL A 131 -19.58 4.41 2.94
C VAL A 131 -19.28 5.59 3.85
N GLY A 132 -20.29 6.45 4.08
CA GLY A 132 -20.16 7.58 4.99
C GLY A 132 -19.81 7.11 6.40
N GLU A 133 -20.44 6.02 6.86
CA GLU A 133 -20.16 5.41 8.15
C GLU A 133 -18.75 4.82 8.23
N TYR A 134 -18.31 4.07 7.21
CA TYR A 134 -16.96 3.53 7.15
C TYR A 134 -15.90 4.64 7.17
N TRP A 135 -16.09 5.69 6.36
CA TRP A 135 -15.20 6.84 6.34
C TRP A 135 -15.16 7.55 7.70
N ALA A 136 -16.32 7.80 8.31
CA ALA A 136 -16.41 8.46 9.61
C ALA A 136 -15.76 7.63 10.72
N GLN A 137 -15.94 6.31 10.71
CA GLN A 137 -15.29 5.41 11.65
C GLN A 137 -13.77 5.42 11.49
N MET A 138 -13.26 5.44 10.25
CA MET A 138 -11.83 5.57 9.98
C MET A 138 -11.30 6.92 10.50
N ALA A 139 -11.96 8.03 10.15
CA ALA A 139 -11.58 9.37 10.59
C ALA A 139 -11.56 9.48 12.12
N ARG A 140 -12.62 9.00 12.79
CA ARG A 140 -12.73 8.95 14.25
C ARG A 140 -11.62 8.09 14.87
N LYS A 141 -11.34 6.92 14.31
CA LYS A 141 -10.26 6.05 14.79
C LYS A 141 -8.90 6.76 14.75
N PHE A 142 -8.61 7.55 13.71
CA PHE A 142 -7.38 8.32 13.63
C PHE A 142 -7.36 9.59 14.50
N ALA A 143 -8.53 10.20 14.74
CA ALA A 143 -8.64 11.40 15.57
C ALA A 143 -8.56 11.09 17.08
N ASP A 144 -9.17 9.99 17.51
CA ASP A 144 -9.37 9.70 18.94
C ASP A 144 -8.34 8.70 19.50
N ALA A 145 -7.65 7.93 18.66
CA ALA A 145 -6.76 6.88 19.16
C ALA A 145 -5.53 7.48 19.86
N GLU A 146 -5.30 7.05 21.10
CA GLU A 146 -4.13 7.47 21.87
C GLU A 146 -2.81 7.03 21.22
N ILE A 147 -2.84 5.86 20.56
CA ILE A 147 -1.77 5.36 19.69
C ILE A 147 -2.33 5.22 18.28
N LEU A 148 -1.65 5.79 17.30
CA LEU A 148 -2.08 5.77 15.91
C LEU A 148 -2.21 4.32 15.41
N PRO A 149 -3.29 3.98 14.68
CA PRO A 149 -3.54 2.62 14.18
C PRO A 149 -2.70 2.31 12.92
N LEU A 150 -1.39 2.59 12.97
CA LEU A 150 -0.41 2.29 11.93
C LEU A 150 0.35 1.01 12.29
N ASN A 151 0.38 0.02 11.39
CA ASN A 151 1.02 -1.27 11.67
C ASN A 151 2.36 -1.42 10.94
N VAL A 152 3.45 -1.08 11.65
CA VAL A 152 4.83 -1.21 11.15
C VAL A 152 5.23 -2.68 10.95
N THR A 153 4.69 -3.60 11.75
CA THR A 153 4.95 -5.05 11.59
C THR A 153 4.41 -5.55 10.27
N THR A 154 3.16 -5.25 9.93
CA THR A 154 2.55 -5.58 8.64
C THR A 154 3.32 -4.94 7.50
N PHE A 155 3.75 -3.69 7.65
CA PHE A 155 4.56 -3.01 6.64
C PHE A 155 5.92 -3.70 6.41
N SER A 156 6.68 -3.99 7.47
CA SER A 156 7.97 -4.68 7.35
C SER A 156 7.83 -6.09 6.73
N LYS A 157 6.77 -6.84 7.08
CA LYS A 157 6.48 -8.15 6.51
C LYS A 157 6.15 -8.04 5.02
N SER A 158 5.37 -7.04 4.60
CA SER A 158 5.08 -6.82 3.17
C SER A 158 6.34 -6.52 2.35
N ILE A 159 7.26 -5.71 2.88
CA ILE A 159 8.55 -5.42 2.23
C ILE A 159 9.35 -6.71 2.10
N TRP A 160 9.39 -7.54 3.15
CA TRP A 160 10.11 -8.81 3.10
C TRP A 160 9.49 -9.80 2.10
N PHE A 161 8.21 -10.14 2.29
CA PHE A 161 7.54 -11.22 1.56
C PHE A 161 7.13 -10.83 0.14
N ASP A 162 6.62 -9.62 -0.08
CA ASP A 162 6.03 -9.25 -1.37
C ASP A 162 7.04 -8.53 -2.27
N CYS A 163 8.00 -7.81 -1.68
CA CYS A 163 8.97 -7.01 -2.43
C CYS A 163 10.33 -7.72 -2.53
N VAL A 164 11.01 -7.96 -1.40
CA VAL A 164 12.40 -8.44 -1.39
C VAL A 164 12.51 -9.89 -1.83
N GLN A 165 11.60 -10.79 -1.44
CA GLN A 165 11.60 -12.16 -1.94
C GLN A 165 11.35 -12.24 -3.45
N LYS A 166 10.42 -11.43 -3.97
CA LYS A 166 10.16 -11.37 -5.41
C LYS A 166 11.38 -10.85 -6.18
N LEU A 167 11.97 -9.75 -5.71
CA LEU A 167 13.20 -9.21 -6.29
C LEU A 167 14.35 -10.23 -6.25
N LYS A 168 14.48 -11.00 -5.17
CA LYS A 168 15.46 -12.09 -5.06
C LYS A 168 15.24 -13.16 -6.11
N ILE A 169 14.00 -13.57 -6.35
CA ILE A 169 13.67 -14.55 -7.40
C ILE A 169 14.06 -13.99 -8.77
N ASP A 170 13.72 -12.73 -9.06
CA ASP A 170 13.97 -12.13 -10.36
C ASP A 170 15.47 -11.90 -10.63
N ILE A 171 16.24 -11.42 -9.65
CA ILE A 171 17.70 -11.28 -9.78
C ILE A 171 18.39 -12.65 -9.92
N ASN A 172 17.92 -13.68 -9.22
CA ASN A 172 18.47 -15.03 -9.35
C ASN A 172 18.30 -15.62 -10.77
N LYS A 173 17.30 -15.18 -11.54
CA LYS A 173 17.12 -15.65 -12.93
C LYS A 173 18.20 -15.12 -13.88
N ILE A 174 18.84 -13.99 -13.54
CA ILE A 174 19.81 -13.31 -14.40
C ILE A 174 21.25 -13.40 -13.89
N LYS A 175 21.48 -13.70 -12.61
CA LYS A 175 22.81 -13.65 -11.98
C LYS A 175 23.90 -14.45 -12.70
N ASP A 176 23.54 -15.61 -13.27
CA ASP A 176 24.47 -16.51 -13.94
C ASP A 176 24.52 -16.26 -15.47
N LYS A 177 23.61 -15.42 -15.99
CA LYS A 177 23.47 -15.10 -17.42
C LYS A 177 24.03 -13.72 -17.78
N ILE A 178 24.03 -12.79 -16.83
CA ILE A 178 24.47 -11.40 -17.01
C ILE A 178 25.50 -11.07 -15.95
N SER A 179 26.78 -11.11 -16.33
CA SER A 179 27.92 -10.92 -15.42
C SER A 179 27.93 -9.56 -14.71
N GLU A 180 27.40 -8.55 -15.40
CA GLU A 180 27.29 -7.17 -14.98
C GLU A 180 26.27 -6.97 -13.84
N SER A 181 25.47 -7.99 -13.53
CA SER A 181 24.55 -7.99 -12.38
C SER A 181 25.24 -8.27 -11.03
N LYS A 182 26.55 -8.57 -11.01
CA LYS A 182 27.30 -8.96 -9.81
C LYS A 182 27.15 -7.97 -8.64
N ASP A 183 27.27 -6.68 -8.91
CA ASP A 183 27.13 -5.63 -7.88
C ASP A 183 25.71 -5.61 -7.32
N ALA A 184 24.70 -5.79 -8.18
CA ALA A 184 23.30 -5.85 -7.76
C ALA A 184 23.00 -7.10 -6.92
N VAL A 185 23.60 -8.26 -7.24
CA VAL A 185 23.48 -9.49 -6.45
C VAL A 185 24.08 -9.32 -5.06
N GLN A 186 25.28 -8.72 -4.98
CA GLN A 186 25.92 -8.42 -3.70
C GLN A 186 25.08 -7.45 -2.87
N GLN A 187 24.55 -6.40 -3.50
CA GLN A 187 23.73 -5.40 -2.85
C GLN A 187 22.37 -5.95 -2.39
N LEU A 188 21.77 -6.87 -3.16
CA LEU A 188 20.58 -7.62 -2.78
C LEU A 188 20.81 -8.46 -1.51
N THR A 189 21.99 -9.08 -1.36
CA THR A 189 22.31 -9.86 -0.15
C THR A 189 22.32 -8.97 1.10
N ASN A 190 22.79 -7.73 0.97
CA ASN A 190 22.74 -6.76 2.06
C ASN A 190 21.30 -6.30 2.35
N LEU A 191 20.50 -6.05 1.29
CA LEU A 191 19.08 -5.72 1.42
C LEU A 191 18.30 -6.83 2.15
N ILE A 192 18.53 -8.09 1.81
CA ILE A 192 17.89 -9.24 2.47
C ILE A 192 18.12 -9.24 3.97
N LYS A 193 19.38 -9.03 4.41
CA LYS A 193 19.74 -8.98 5.83
C LYS A 193 19.01 -7.85 6.56
N ASP A 194 18.98 -6.65 5.97
CA ASP A 194 18.31 -5.50 6.59
C ASP A 194 16.78 -5.63 6.59
N ALA A 195 16.19 -6.22 5.54
CA ALA A 195 14.75 -6.50 5.50
C ALA A 195 14.32 -7.50 6.59
N GLN A 196 15.10 -8.57 6.80
CA GLN A 196 14.87 -9.50 7.90
C GLN A 196 15.02 -8.82 9.27
N ARG A 197 16.06 -7.98 9.42
CA ARG A 197 16.25 -7.18 10.63
C ARG A 197 15.07 -6.24 10.88
N PHE A 198 14.48 -5.66 9.84
CA PHE A 198 13.32 -4.79 9.97
C PHE A 198 12.10 -5.54 10.52
N VAL A 199 11.82 -6.75 10.01
CA VAL A 199 10.76 -7.61 10.57
C VAL A 199 11.02 -7.94 12.04
N SER A 200 12.26 -8.29 12.41
CA SER A 200 12.58 -8.56 13.81
C SER A 200 12.38 -7.33 14.70
N LYS A 201 12.83 -6.15 14.26
CA LYS A 201 12.71 -4.91 15.04
C LYS A 201 11.29 -4.36 15.10
N SER A 202 10.47 -4.55 14.07
CA SER A 202 9.06 -4.17 14.12
C SER A 202 8.29 -4.99 15.15
N LEU A 203 8.59 -6.30 15.27
CA LEU A 203 7.98 -7.17 16.27
C LEU A 203 8.40 -6.78 17.71
N GLU A 204 9.65 -6.36 17.92
CA GLU A 204 10.08 -5.79 19.21
C GLU A 204 9.37 -4.46 19.51
N PHE A 205 9.21 -3.60 18.49
CA PHE A 205 8.53 -2.32 18.62
C PHE A 205 7.05 -2.49 18.95
N GLU A 206 6.36 -3.45 18.32
CA GLU A 206 4.96 -3.79 18.60
C GLU A 206 4.74 -4.20 20.07
N LYS A 207 5.67 -4.98 20.65
CA LYS A 207 5.66 -5.32 22.09
C LYS A 207 5.88 -4.08 22.98
N THR A 208 6.71 -3.15 22.52
CA THR A 208 6.95 -1.88 23.22
C THR A 208 5.68 -1.02 23.22
N ILE A 209 4.96 -0.96 22.10
CA ILE A 209 3.67 -0.26 22.01
C ILE A 209 2.66 -0.86 22.98
N ALA A 210 2.58 -2.19 23.08
CA ALA A 210 1.63 -2.87 23.96
C ALA A 210 1.84 -2.59 25.47
N SER A 211 3.03 -2.12 25.86
CA SER A 211 3.42 -1.84 27.25
C SER A 211 3.76 -0.37 27.51
N VAL A 212 3.46 0.52 26.55
CA VAL A 212 3.84 1.93 26.60
C VAL A 212 3.14 2.69 27.72
N GLN A 213 3.88 3.52 28.45
CA GLN A 213 3.31 4.40 29.45
C GLN A 213 2.62 5.62 28.82
N PRO A 214 1.59 6.21 29.46
CA PRO A 214 0.89 7.39 28.93
C PRO A 214 1.82 8.55 28.51
N SER A 215 2.88 8.82 29.27
CA SER A 215 3.87 9.87 28.97
C SER A 215 4.68 9.63 27.70
N GLN A 216 4.75 8.39 27.21
CA GLN A 216 5.55 7.98 26.07
C GLN A 216 4.73 7.85 24.77
N LYS A 217 3.39 7.91 24.84
CA LYS A 217 2.49 7.70 23.69
C LYS A 217 2.75 8.67 22.54
N ALA A 218 3.01 9.94 22.83
CA ALA A 218 3.34 10.94 21.82
C ALA A 218 4.63 10.61 21.06
N SER A 219 5.66 10.11 21.78
CA SER A 219 6.91 9.66 21.16
C SER A 219 6.69 8.45 20.25
N ILE A 220 5.88 7.47 20.69
CA ILE A 220 5.48 6.33 19.86
C ILE A 220 4.75 6.80 18.59
N ASN A 221 3.79 7.71 18.69
CA ASN A 221 3.06 8.21 17.52
C ASN A 221 3.96 8.93 16.51
N ASN A 222 4.93 9.71 17.00
CA ASN A 222 5.92 10.35 16.14
C ASN A 222 6.74 9.32 15.37
N ARG A 223 7.15 8.24 16.02
CA ARG A 223 7.91 7.15 15.40
C ARG A 223 7.07 6.36 14.41
N LEU A 224 5.82 6.05 14.74
CA LEU A 224 4.87 5.41 13.82
C LEU A 224 4.72 6.22 12.53
N MET A 225 4.49 7.54 12.64
CA MET A 225 4.39 8.41 11.47
C MET A 225 5.71 8.58 10.70
N ALA A 226 6.85 8.47 11.38
CA ALA A 226 8.16 8.66 10.76
C ALA A 226 8.60 7.46 9.91
N VAL A 227 8.10 6.25 10.17
CA VAL A 227 8.47 5.05 9.42
C VAL A 227 8.17 5.18 7.93
N ASP A 228 6.96 5.59 7.53
CA ASP A 228 6.63 5.74 6.11
C ASP A 228 7.48 6.85 5.44
N ARG A 229 7.84 7.90 6.20
CA ARG A 229 8.70 9.00 5.69
C ARG A 229 10.12 8.55 5.38
N CYS A 230 10.63 7.48 6.01
CA CYS A 230 11.93 6.91 5.66
C CYS A 230 12.00 6.38 4.22
N PHE A 231 10.86 6.16 3.56
CA PHE A 231 10.78 5.66 2.19
C PHE A 231 10.66 6.78 1.14
N VAL A 232 10.98 8.02 1.51
CA VAL A 232 11.09 9.16 0.58
C VAL A 232 12.52 9.27 0.06
N ASN A 233 12.70 9.16 -1.25
CA ASN A 233 13.90 9.61 -1.95
C ASN A 233 13.65 11.01 -2.54
N PRO A 234 14.28 12.08 -2.01
CA PRO A 234 14.06 13.44 -2.49
C PRO A 234 14.40 13.67 -3.97
N ARG A 235 15.22 12.79 -4.58
CA ARG A 235 15.56 12.87 -6.00
C ARG A 235 14.50 12.27 -6.92
N GLY A 236 13.51 11.58 -6.35
CA GLY A 236 12.53 10.82 -7.12
C GLY A 236 13.12 9.60 -7.83
N ILE A 237 12.27 8.96 -8.62
CA ILE A 237 12.68 7.95 -9.59
C ILE A 237 13.36 8.68 -10.76
N PRO A 238 14.46 8.15 -11.35
CA PRO A 238 15.05 8.73 -12.56
C PRO A 238 13.98 8.98 -13.66
N GLY A 239 13.92 10.22 -14.16
CA GLY A 239 12.92 10.65 -15.14
C GLY A 239 11.53 11.00 -14.58
N GLN A 240 11.30 10.79 -13.27
CA GLN A 240 10.03 11.06 -12.58
C GLN A 240 10.28 11.69 -11.20
N PRO A 241 10.73 12.97 -11.13
CA PRO A 241 11.15 13.62 -9.88
C PRO A 241 10.02 13.78 -8.85
N GLU A 242 8.76 13.79 -9.31
CA GLU A 242 7.57 13.85 -8.46
C GLU A 242 7.24 12.51 -7.79
N SER A 243 7.74 11.38 -8.33
CA SER A 243 7.59 10.05 -7.73
C SER A 243 8.73 9.79 -6.76
N ARG A 244 8.56 10.20 -5.51
CA ARG A 244 9.60 10.18 -4.46
C ARG A 244 9.54 8.95 -3.58
N HIS A 245 8.38 8.32 -3.45
CA HIS A 245 8.22 7.13 -2.63
C HIS A 245 8.94 5.94 -3.28
N VAL A 246 9.87 5.32 -2.53
CA VAL A 246 10.79 4.28 -3.04
C VAL A 246 10.09 2.96 -3.36
N LEU A 247 9.05 2.61 -2.60
CA LEU A 247 8.23 1.42 -2.86
C LEU A 247 7.12 1.64 -3.87
N TYR A 248 6.35 2.73 -3.77
CA TYR A 248 5.08 2.91 -4.49
C TYR A 248 5.13 4.14 -5.38
N SER A 249 4.75 4.00 -6.64
CA SER A 249 4.72 5.07 -7.64
C SER A 249 3.57 4.85 -8.61
N ILE A 250 3.34 5.79 -9.54
CA ILE A 250 2.37 5.61 -10.61
C ILE A 250 3.07 5.04 -11.84
N SER A 251 2.42 4.12 -12.54
CA SER A 251 2.96 3.56 -13.78
C SER A 251 3.02 4.62 -14.87
N VAL A 252 4.16 4.71 -15.56
CA VAL A 252 4.32 5.57 -16.75
C VAL A 252 3.53 5.08 -17.96
N LYS A 253 3.16 3.79 -17.98
CA LYS A 253 2.39 3.17 -19.07
C LYS A 253 0.89 3.26 -18.86
N ASP A 254 0.46 3.43 -17.62
CA ASP A 254 -0.94 3.50 -17.21
C ASP A 254 -1.05 4.35 -15.94
N SER A 255 -1.53 5.58 -16.07
CA SER A 255 -1.65 6.51 -14.95
C SER A 255 -2.64 6.06 -13.86
N TYR A 256 -3.49 5.06 -14.15
CA TYR A 256 -4.40 4.48 -13.16
C TYR A 256 -3.77 3.31 -12.40
N ALA A 257 -2.67 2.74 -12.89
CA ALA A 257 -2.01 1.60 -12.26
C ALA A 257 -0.90 2.05 -11.29
N PRO A 258 -0.81 1.42 -10.10
CA PRO A 258 0.37 1.56 -9.27
C PRO A 258 1.56 0.82 -9.88
N SER A 259 2.76 1.26 -9.53
CA SER A 259 4.01 0.56 -9.81
C SER A 259 4.82 0.40 -8.53
N VAL A 260 5.24 -0.85 -8.25
CA VAL A 260 5.97 -1.22 -7.03
C VAL A 260 7.44 -1.43 -7.37
N LEU A 261 8.35 -0.82 -6.60
CA LEU A 261 9.80 -0.84 -6.82
C LEU A 261 10.18 -0.40 -8.24
N ALA A 262 9.48 0.60 -8.78
CA ALA A 262 9.63 1.04 -10.17
C ALA A 262 11.08 1.37 -10.54
N ALA A 263 11.82 2.09 -9.70
CA ALA A 263 13.23 2.41 -9.98
C ALA A 263 14.11 1.16 -10.13
N ILE A 264 13.90 0.13 -9.29
CA ILE A 264 14.67 -1.12 -9.35
C ILE A 264 14.26 -1.93 -10.59
N TYR A 265 12.95 -2.07 -10.84
CA TYR A 265 12.46 -2.86 -11.97
C TYR A 265 12.74 -2.22 -13.33
N ASN A 266 12.79 -0.88 -13.41
CA ASN A 266 13.23 -0.19 -14.62
C ASN A 266 14.68 -0.58 -14.97
N GLU A 267 15.62 -0.45 -14.03
CA GLU A 267 17.01 -0.83 -14.24
C GLU A 267 17.19 -2.33 -14.50
N LEU A 268 16.42 -3.18 -13.80
CA LEU A 268 16.46 -4.63 -14.00
C LEU A 268 16.02 -5.01 -15.42
N ASN A 269 14.92 -4.43 -15.91
CA ASN A 269 14.43 -4.67 -17.26
C ASN A 269 15.40 -4.13 -18.31
N SER A 270 15.93 -2.92 -18.11
CA SER A 270 16.95 -2.35 -18.99
C SER A 270 18.21 -3.22 -19.06
N LEU A 271 18.62 -3.83 -17.94
CA LEU A 271 19.78 -4.73 -17.92
C LEU A 271 19.53 -6.01 -18.73
N ILE A 272 18.30 -6.53 -18.70
CA ILE A 272 17.89 -7.72 -19.44
C ILE A 272 17.83 -7.44 -20.94
N GLU A 273 17.30 -6.28 -21.34
CA GLU A 273 17.09 -5.89 -22.74
C GLU A 273 18.36 -5.40 -23.44
N GLU A 274 19.28 -4.74 -22.70
CA GLU A 274 20.52 -4.23 -23.26
C GLU A 274 21.44 -5.36 -23.74
N THR A 275 22.21 -5.13 -24.81
CA THR A 275 23.15 -6.10 -25.39
C THR A 275 24.59 -5.60 -25.39
N SER A 276 24.81 -4.28 -25.31
CA SER A 276 26.15 -3.68 -25.23
C SER A 276 26.80 -3.93 -23.87
N PRO A 277 28.01 -4.54 -23.80
CA PRO A 277 28.70 -4.80 -22.54
C PRO A 277 28.96 -3.53 -21.71
N ASP A 278 29.40 -2.45 -22.36
CA ASP A 278 29.69 -1.18 -21.68
C ASP A 278 28.44 -0.55 -21.05
N GLN A 279 27.28 -0.67 -21.74
CA GLN A 279 26.02 -0.17 -21.21
C GLN A 279 25.48 -1.09 -20.11
N ARG A 280 25.55 -2.41 -20.28
CA ARG A 280 25.21 -3.37 -19.22
C ARG A 280 26.00 -3.11 -17.95
N GLN A 281 27.28 -2.79 -18.05
CA GLN A 281 28.11 -2.49 -16.88
C GLN A 281 27.63 -1.25 -16.14
N LYS A 282 27.16 -0.21 -16.86
CA LYS A 282 26.58 0.99 -16.25
C LYS A 282 25.23 0.70 -15.62
N ILE A 283 24.34 0.00 -16.34
CA ILE A 283 23.00 -0.35 -15.86
C ILE A 283 23.10 -1.29 -14.64
N GLY A 284 24.01 -2.27 -14.65
CA GLY A 284 24.23 -3.16 -13.51
C GLY A 284 24.63 -2.41 -12.23
N ARG A 285 25.47 -1.37 -12.35
CA ARG A 285 25.80 -0.46 -11.25
C ARG A 285 24.61 0.40 -10.82
N GLN A 286 23.79 0.86 -11.76
CA GLN A 286 22.57 1.61 -11.43
C GLN A 286 21.54 0.73 -10.72
N LEU A 287 21.35 -0.50 -11.16
CA LEU A 287 20.51 -1.48 -10.47
C LEU A 287 20.98 -1.68 -9.02
N ALA A 288 22.29 -1.89 -8.81
CA ALA A 288 22.86 -1.97 -7.47
C ALA A 288 22.59 -0.70 -6.65
N TYR A 289 22.77 0.47 -7.26
CA TYR A 289 22.48 1.76 -6.62
C TYR A 289 21.01 1.90 -6.20
N GLN A 290 20.05 1.55 -7.06
CA GLN A 290 18.62 1.58 -6.71
C GLN A 290 18.28 0.61 -5.56
N ILE A 291 18.87 -0.59 -5.55
CA ILE A 291 18.73 -1.54 -4.43
C ILE A 291 19.33 -0.95 -3.13
N SER A 292 20.42 -0.20 -3.23
CA SER A 292 21.04 0.47 -2.07
C SER A 292 20.16 1.58 -1.47
N ILE A 293 19.41 2.31 -2.30
CA ILE A 293 18.44 3.31 -1.83
C ILE A 293 17.34 2.64 -0.99
N LEU A 294 16.78 1.52 -1.47
CA LEU A 294 15.79 0.76 -0.70
C LEU A 294 16.38 0.24 0.62
N GLN A 295 17.60 -0.31 0.59
CA GLN A 295 18.27 -0.76 1.80
C GLN A 295 18.46 0.39 2.81
N TYR A 296 18.85 1.57 2.35
CA TYR A 296 18.99 2.75 3.18
C TYR A 296 17.65 3.16 3.83
N CYS A 297 16.55 3.14 3.07
CA CYS A 297 15.22 3.42 3.60
C CYS A 297 14.82 2.44 4.72
N ILE A 298 15.12 1.14 4.53
CA ILE A 298 14.88 0.12 5.54
C ILE A 298 15.72 0.37 6.80
N LYS A 299 16.99 0.76 6.65
CA LYS A 299 17.86 1.13 7.79
C LYS A 299 17.33 2.34 8.55
N CYS A 300 16.85 3.37 7.84
CA CYS A 300 16.18 4.52 8.45
C CYS A 300 14.96 4.07 9.28
N ALA A 301 14.10 3.23 8.71
CA ALA A 301 12.91 2.72 9.38
C ALA A 301 13.28 1.91 10.63
N VAL A 302 14.26 1.01 10.52
CA VAL A 302 14.80 0.23 11.64
C VAL A 302 15.29 1.13 12.77
N ASN A 303 16.10 2.15 12.47
CA ASN A 303 16.63 3.04 13.49
C ASN A 303 15.49 3.81 14.18
N THR A 304 14.54 4.35 13.40
CA THR A 304 13.35 5.05 13.90
C THR A 304 12.57 4.24 14.95
N ILE A 305 12.45 2.93 14.75
CA ILE A 305 11.74 2.03 15.69
C ILE A 305 12.65 1.31 16.70
N SER A 306 13.96 1.47 16.60
CA SER A 306 14.94 0.89 17.54
C SER A 306 15.41 1.88 18.61
N ASP A 307 15.23 3.18 18.39
CA ASP A 307 15.61 4.20 19.36
C ASP A 307 14.92 3.95 20.71
N ARG A 308 15.72 3.90 21.78
CA ARG A 308 15.23 3.65 23.14
C ARG A 308 14.51 4.91 23.64
N ILE A 309 13.38 4.69 24.30
CA ILE A 309 12.65 5.73 25.06
C ILE A 309 13.30 5.85 26.44
#